data_AF-A0AAU5KA91-F1
#
_entry.id   AF-A0AAU5KA91-F1
#
_cell.length_a   1.000
_cell.length_b   1.000
_cell.length_c   1.000
_cell.angle_alpha   90.00
_cell.angle_beta   90.00
_cell.angle_gamma   90.00
#
_symmetry.space_group_name_H-M   'P 1'
#
loop_
_entity.id
_entity.type
_entity.pdbx_description
1 polymer ?
#
loop_
_entity_poly.entity_id
_entity_poly.type
_entity_poly.pdbx_seq_one_letter_code
_entity_poly.pdbx_strand_id
1 'polypeptide(L)' 'MTRTVIDLDDDLLAEAQQLFGTATKVATVNATLREAVKLARRTALADGIASGEFNLLDEPGERSVT' A
#
# COMPACT_ATOMS: atom_id res chain seq x y z
N MET A 1 3.86 -12.89 -13.98
CA MET A 1 4.32 -11.48 -13.97
C MET A 1 4.70 -11.10 -15.38
N THR A 2 4.41 -9.86 -15.78
CA THR A 2 4.88 -9.29 -17.05
C THR A 2 6.30 -8.77 -16.86
N ARG A 3 7.19 -8.96 -17.84
CA ARG A 3 8.56 -8.47 -17.77
C ARG A 3 8.58 -7.01 -18.19
N THR A 4 8.97 -6.13 -17.29
CA THR A 4 9.16 -4.70 -17.55
C THR A 4 10.64 -4.38 -17.40
N VAL A 5 11.21 -3.64 -18.37
CA VAL A 5 12.58 -3.13 -18.30
C VAL A 5 12.47 -1.66 -17.89
N ILE A 6 13.08 -1.32 -16.76
CA ILE A 6 13.11 0.02 -16.18
C ILE A 6 14.51 0.25 -15.61
N ASP A 7 14.96 1.49 -15.66
CA ASP A 7 16.16 1.91 -14.94
C ASP A 7 15.79 2.23 -13.49
N LEU A 8 16.61 1.76 -12.55
CA LEU A 8 16.48 2.06 -11.13
C LEU A 8 17.76 2.72 -10.63
N ASP A 9 17.59 3.61 -9.66
CA ASP A 9 18.69 4.05 -8.81
C ASP A 9 19.16 2.87 -7.94
N ASP A 10 20.40 2.43 -8.17
CA ASP A 10 20.97 1.27 -7.49
C ASP A 10 21.30 1.55 -6.02
N ASP A 11 21.59 2.80 -5.64
CA ASP A 11 21.88 3.17 -4.26
C ASP A 11 20.58 3.16 -3.44
N LEU A 12 19.52 3.75 -3.97
CA LEU A 12 18.19 3.73 -3.35
C LEU A 12 17.64 2.30 -3.26
N LEU A 13 17.90 1.48 -4.27
CA LEU A 13 17.50 0.08 -4.27
C LEU A 13 18.25 -0.72 -3.19
N ALA A 14 19.53 -0.45 -2.98
CA ALA A 14 20.31 -1.08 -1.92
C ALA A 14 19.79 -0.70 -0.52
N GLU A 15 19.46 0.57 -0.30
CA GLU A 15 18.85 1.03 0.94
C GLU A 15 17.50 0.34 1.18
N ALA A 16 16.64 0.30 0.15
CA ALA A 16 15.37 -0.42 0.23
C ALA A 16 15.59 -1.92 0.50
N GLN A 17 16.61 -2.55 -0.10
CA GLN A 17 16.92 -3.94 0.17
C GLN A 17 17.26 -4.20 1.63
N GLN A 18 18.02 -3.31 2.26
CA GLN A 18 18.34 -3.37 3.68
C GLN A 18 17.09 -3.14 4.54
N LEU A 19 16.30 -2.11 4.21
CA LEU A 19 15.08 -1.75 4.93
C LEU A 19 14.05 -2.90 4.94
N PHE A 20 13.86 -3.56 3.80
CA PHE A 20 12.90 -4.65 3.63
C PHE A 20 13.50 -6.04 3.86
N GLY A 21 14.81 -6.15 4.12
CA GLY A 21 15.50 -7.43 4.33
C GLY A 21 15.44 -8.37 3.12
N THR A 22 15.39 -7.82 1.90
CA THR A 22 15.18 -8.61 0.67
C THR A 22 16.49 -8.91 -0.06
N ALA A 23 16.63 -10.16 -0.50
CA ALA A 23 17.83 -10.64 -1.19
C ALA A 23 17.87 -10.32 -2.71
N THR A 24 16.73 -10.03 -3.34
CA THR A 24 16.66 -9.82 -4.79
C THR A 24 15.96 -8.51 -5.13
N LYS A 25 16.43 -7.83 -6.19
CA LYS A 25 15.85 -6.58 -6.71
C LYS A 25 14.33 -6.70 -6.94
N VAL A 26 13.89 -7.82 -7.52
CA VAL A 26 12.47 -8.10 -7.77
C VAL A 26 11.68 -8.22 -6.47
N ALA A 27 12.22 -8.87 -5.44
CA ALA A 27 11.55 -8.97 -4.14
C ALA A 27 11.41 -7.59 -3.49
N THR A 28 12.45 -6.76 -3.57
CA THR A 28 12.44 -5.39 -3.05
C THR A 28 11.36 -4.56 -3.71
N VAL A 29 11.36 -4.50 -5.05
CA VAL A 29 10.39 -3.70 -5.82
C VAL A 29 8.95 -4.15 -5.53
N ASN A 30 8.69 -5.45 -5.45
CA ASN A 30 7.37 -5.94 -5.11
C ASN A 30 6.97 -5.62 -3.66
N ALA A 31 7.91 -5.62 -2.71
CA ALA A 31 7.67 -5.27 -1.33
C ALA A 31 7.35 -3.76 -1.19
N THR A 32 8.16 -2.89 -1.79
CA THR A 32 7.92 -1.44 -1.79
C THR A 32 6.60 -1.08 -2.44
N LEU A 33 6.28 -1.64 -3.62
CA LEU A 33 5.00 -1.38 -4.28
C LEU A 33 3.80 -1.81 -3.41
N ARG A 34 3.91 -2.95 -2.73
CA ARG A 34 2.85 -3.43 -1.84
C ARG A 34 2.65 -2.50 -0.64
N GLU A 35 3.72 -2.04 -0.02
CA GLU A 35 3.63 -1.09 1.10
C GLU A 35 3.12 0.28 0.65
N ALA A 36 3.54 0.79 -0.51
CA ALA A 36 3.02 2.04 -1.08
C ALA A 36 1.50 1.97 -1.30
N VAL A 37 1.00 0.88 -1.87
CA VAL A 37 -0.45 0.68 -2.05
C VAL A 37 -1.19 0.57 -0.71
N LYS A 38 -0.63 -0.13 0.28
CA LYS A 38 -1.22 -0.20 1.62
C LYS A 38 -1.29 1.18 2.26
N LEU A 39 -0.22 1.97 2.17
CA LEU A 39 -0.18 3.32 2.70
C LEU A 39 -1.24 4.19 2.03
N ALA A 40 -1.30 4.19 0.70
CA ALA A 40 -2.31 4.96 -0.04
C ALA A 40 -3.75 4.61 0.37
N ARG A 41 -4.04 3.31 0.57
CA ARG A 41 -5.36 2.86 1.04
C ARG A 41 -5.67 3.32 2.47
N ARG A 42 -4.67 3.28 3.37
CA ARG A 42 -4.81 3.76 4.75
C ARG A 42 -5.07 5.26 4.79
N THR A 43 -4.37 6.03 3.97
CA THR A 43 -4.58 7.47 3.83
C THR A 43 -5.99 7.75 3.30
N ALA A 44 -6.40 7.11 2.20
CA ALA A 44 -7.74 7.29 1.65
C ALA A 44 -8.85 6.93 2.65
N LEU A 45 -8.66 5.88 3.45
CA LEU A 45 -9.59 5.54 4.52
C LEU A 45 -9.63 6.62 5.61
N ALA A 46 -8.47 7.09 6.06
CA ALA A 46 -8.39 8.14 7.08
C ALA A 46 -9.05 9.44 6.59
N ASP A 47 -8.84 9.81 5.32
CA ASP A 47 -9.47 10.96 4.70
C ASP A 47 -10.99 10.80 4.62
N GLY A 48 -11.47 9.60 4.26
CA GLY A 48 -12.89 9.27 4.23
C GLY A 48 -13.55 9.29 5.61
N ILE A 49 -12.82 8.92 6.67
CA ILE A 49 -13.31 9.07 8.05
C ILE A 49 -13.34 10.56 8.43
N ALA A 50 -12.30 11.32 8.10
CA ALA A 50 -12.22 12.75 8.41
C ALA A 50 -13.28 13.58 7.66
N SER A 51 -13.63 13.19 6.43
CA SER A 51 -14.68 13.82 5.63
C SER A 51 -16.10 13.44 6.10
N GLY A 52 -16.23 12.44 6.98
CA GLY A 52 -17.52 11.90 7.42
C GLY A 52 -18.18 10.96 6.41
N GLU A 53 -17.48 10.58 5.33
CA GLU A 53 -17.95 9.61 4.33
C GLU A 53 -17.96 8.18 4.90
N PHE A 54 -17.04 7.88 5.82
CA PHE A 54 -16.98 6.61 6.54
C PHE A 54 -17.22 6.82 8.04
N ASN A 55 -18.34 6.32 8.54
CA ASN A 55 -18.60 6.27 9.97
C ASN A 55 -18.01 4.98 10.56
N LEU A 56 -16.92 5.10 11.33
CA LEU A 56 -16.24 3.96 11.96
C LEU A 56 -17.04 3.36 13.13
N LEU A 57 -18.02 4.10 13.67
CA LEU A 57 -18.85 3.69 14.80
C LEU A 57 -20.24 3.18 14.39
N ASP A 58 -20.52 3.12 13.09
CA ASP A 58 -21.72 2.46 12.60
C ASP A 58 -21.65 0.97 12.94
N GLU A 59 -22.66 0.45 13.64
CA GLU A 59 -22.75 -0.97 13.94
C GLU A 59 -22.89 -1.74 12.61
N PRO A 60 -22.06 -2.77 12.34
CA PRO A 60 -22.17 -3.56 11.12
C PRO A 60 -23.45 -4.42 11.19
N GLY A 61 -24.62 -3.83 10.88
CA GLY A 61 -25.88 -4.52 11.12
C GLY A 61 -27.16 -3.92 10.53
N GLU A 62 -27.24 -2.62 10.23
CA GLU A 62 -28.51 -2.03 9.74
C GLU A 62 -28.49 -1.69 8.25
N ARG A 63 -28.16 -2.69 7.42
CA ARG A 63 -28.67 -2.67 6.03
C ARG A 63 -30.11 -3.13 6.06
N SER A 64 -31.03 -2.20 6.28
CA SER A 64 -32.45 -2.42 6.08
C SER A 64 -32.67 -2.78 4.61
N VAL A 65 -33.03 -4.05 4.38
CA VAL A 65 -33.58 -4.51 3.11
C VAL A 65 -34.94 -3.82 2.95
N THR A 66 -35.17 -3.18 1.80
CA THR A 66 -36.50 -2.81 1.31
C THR A 66 -36.58 -3.25 -0.13
#